data_AF-A0A4Q9HFL8-F1
#
_entry.id   AF-A0A4Q9HFL8-F1
#
_cell.length_a   1.000
_cell.length_b   1.000
_cell.length_c   1.000
_cell.angle_alpha   90.00
_cell.angle_beta   90.00
_cell.angle_gamma   90.00
#
_symmetry.space_group_name_H-M   'P 1'
#
loop_
_entity.id
_entity.type
_entity.pdbx_description
1 polymer ?
#
loop_
_entity_poly.entity_id
_entity_poly.type
_entity_poly.pdbx_seq_one_letter_code
_entity_poly.pdbx_strand_id
1 'polypeptide(L)' 'MLGELNDRQIENLLSSQITGRIACSNDGVPYIVPINYYLDGEKILHIM' A
#
# COMPACT_ATOMS: atom_id res chain seq x y z
N MET A 1 -0.19 -15.49 2.18
CA MET A 1 -1.18 -15.81 1.13
C MET A 1 -0.42 -16.54 0.03
N LEU A 2 -0.84 -17.76 -0.31
CA LEU A 2 -0.28 -18.52 -1.43
C LEU A 2 -1.29 -18.42 -2.58
N GLY A 3 -0.84 -17.96 -3.76
CA GLY A 3 -1.69 -17.72 -4.93
C GLY A 3 -1.91 -16.23 -5.24
N GLU A 4 -2.42 -15.97 -6.43
CA GLU A 4 -2.76 -14.63 -6.91
C GLU A 4 -4.09 -14.16 -6.30
N LEU A 5 -4.15 -12.89 -5.91
CA LEU A 5 -5.38 -12.25 -5.45
C LEU A 5 -6.13 -11.69 -6.65
N ASN A 6 -7.45 -11.84 -6.65
CA ASN A 6 -8.32 -11.07 -7.56
C ASN A 6 -8.52 -9.64 -7.03
N ASP A 7 -9.07 -8.76 -7.89
CA ASP A 7 -9.28 -7.35 -7.58
C ASP A 7 -10.05 -7.12 -6.28
N ARG A 8 -11.12 -7.88 -6.05
CA ARG A 8 -11.92 -7.78 -4.82
C ARG A 8 -11.12 -8.17 -3.58
N GLN A 9 -10.22 -9.15 -3.69
CA GLN A 9 -9.34 -9.53 -2.59
C GLN A 9 -8.27 -8.47 -2.32
N ILE A 10 -7.77 -7.80 -3.36
CA ILE A 10 -6.82 -6.68 -3.24
C ILE A 10 -7.49 -5.50 -2.52
N GLU A 11 -8.67 -5.07 -2.97
CA GLU A 11 -9.43 -3.98 -2.34
C GLU A 11 -9.73 -4.25 -0.87
N ASN A 12 -10.19 -5.47 -0.54
CA ASN A 12 -10.45 -5.88 0.84
C ASN A 12 -9.18 -5.85 1.68
N LEU A 13 -8.04 -6.29 1.12
CA LEU A 13 -6.78 -6.27 1.85
C LEU A 13 -6.34 -4.84 2.13
N LEU A 14 -6.31 -3.98 1.11
CA LEU A 14 -5.88 -2.58 1.23
C LEU A 14 -6.79 -1.77 2.17
N SER A 15 -8.10 -1.98 2.13
CA SER A 15 -9.04 -1.31 3.03
C SER A 15 -9.02 -1.82 4.47
N SER A 16 -8.59 -3.07 4.71
CA SER A 16 -8.49 -3.66 6.05
C SER A 16 -7.26 -3.22 6.84
N GLN A 17 -6.28 -2.58 6.19
CA GLN A 17 -5.01 -2.20 6.79
C GLN A 17 -4.90 -0.67 6.88
N ILE A 18 -4.38 -0.17 8.00
CA ILE A 18 -4.12 1.26 8.20
C ILE A 18 -2.64 1.59 7.97
N THR A 19 -1.74 0.60 8.04
CA THR A 19 -0.29 0.80 7.88
C THR A 19 0.25 0.04 6.67
N GLY A 20 1.03 0.73 5.85
CA GLY A 20 1.73 0.21 4.68
C GLY A 20 3.20 0.59 4.71
N ARG A 21 3.94 0.21 3.66
CA ARG A 21 5.31 0.68 3.43
C ARG A 21 5.36 1.31 2.06
N ILE A 22 5.87 2.54 1.99
CA ILE A 22 6.14 3.21 0.73
C ILE A 22 7.64 3.18 0.46
N ALA A 23 8.00 2.91 -0.78
CA ALA A 23 9.38 2.93 -1.26
C ALA A 23 9.52 4.03 -2.30
N CYS A 24 10.54 4.87 -2.15
CA CYS A 24 10.99 5.80 -3.18
C CYS A 24 12.46 5.56 -3.44
N SER A 25 12.92 5.80 -4.67
CA SER A 25 14.33 5.67 -5.04
C SER A 25 14.88 7.00 -5.52
N ASN A 26 16.14 7.27 -5.14
CA ASN A 26 16.95 8.33 -5.73
C ASN A 26 18.30 7.71 -6.12
N ASP A 27 18.76 7.95 -7.35
CA ASP A 27 20.00 7.36 -7.88
C ASP A 27 20.11 5.84 -7.70
N GLY A 28 19.00 5.13 -7.87
CA GLY A 28 18.94 3.66 -7.73
C GLY A 28 19.01 3.16 -6.28
N VAL A 29 19.08 4.04 -5.30
CA VAL A 29 19.06 3.69 -3.88
C VAL A 29 17.62 3.78 -3.36
N PRO A 30 16.98 2.65 -2.98
CA PRO A 30 15.64 2.66 -2.42
C PRO A 30 15.67 3.07 -0.94
N TYR A 31 14.68 3.87 -0.54
CA TYR A 31 14.39 4.17 0.85
C TYR A 31 12.95 3.76 1.14
N ILE A 32 12.76 2.95 2.18
CA ILE A 32 11.49 2.33 2.53
C ILE A 32 11.08 2.80 3.92
N VAL A 33 9.89 3.38 4.04
CA VAL A 33 9.35 3.86 5.31
C VAL A 33 7.94 3.33 5.56
N PRO A 34 7.57 3.07 6.83
CA PRO A 34 6.17 2.82 7.17
C PRO A 34 5.35 4.09 7.01
N ILE A 35 4.15 3.97 6.46
CA ILE A 35 3.18 5.07 6.37
C ILE A 35 1.81 4.61 6.85
N ASN A 36 1.04 5.52 7.43
CA ASN A 36 -0.39 5.31 7.60
C ASN A 36 -1.11 5.74 6.32
N TYR A 37 -2.09 4.95 5.88
CA TYR A 37 -2.85 5.23 4.67
C TYR A 37 -4.31 4.78 4.80
N TYR A 38 -5.12 5.23 3.86
CA TYR A 38 -6.43 4.64 3.57
C TYR A 38 -6.66 4.50 2.07
N LEU A 39 -7.55 3.60 1.69
CA LEU A 39 -8.00 3.39 0.32
C LEU A 39 -9.24 4.26 0.03
N ASP A 40 -9.16 5.09 -1.01
CA ASP A 40 -10.24 5.94 -1.52
C ASP A 40 -10.54 5.57 -2.98
N GLY A 41 -11.48 4.66 -3.17
CA GLY A 41 -11.71 4.01 -4.47
C GLY A 41 -10.44 3.32 -4.95
N GLU A 42 -9.88 3.80 -6.07
CA GLU A 42 -8.65 3.26 -6.67
C GLU A 42 -7.37 4.00 -6.21
N LYS A 43 -7.46 4.90 -5.22
CA LYS A 43 -6.33 5.71 -4.75
C LYS A 43 -5.91 5.34 -3.33
N ILE A 44 -4.61 5.34 -3.09
CA ILE A 44 -4.02 5.25 -1.74
C ILE A 44 -3.65 6.67 -1.30
N LEU A 45 -4.17 7.09 -0.15
CA LEU A 45 -3.92 8.41 0.41
C LEU A 45 -3.20 8.29 1.75
N HIS A 46 -2.07 8.98 1.89
CA HIS A 46 -1.30 9.02 3.12
C HIS A 46 -1.96 9.93 4.15
N ILE A 47 -2.03 9.46 5.40
CA ILE A 47 -2.53 10.24 6.54
C ILE A 47 -1.36 10.50 7.49
N MET A 48 -1.20 11.77 7.89
CA MET A 48 -0.17 12.27 8.81
C MET A 48 -0.59 12.05 10.27
#